data_AF-A0AAP3M636-F1
#
_entry.id   AF-A0AAP3M636-F1
#
_cell.length_a   1.000
_cell.length_b   1.000
_cell.length_c   1.000
_cell.angle_alpha   90.00
_cell.angle_beta   90.00
_cell.angle_gamma   90.00
#
_symmetry.space_group_name_H-M   'P 1'
#
loop_
_entity.id
_entity.type
_entity.pdbx_description
1 polymer ?
#
loop_
_entity_poly.entity_id
_entity_poly.type
_entity_poly.pdbx_seq_one_letter_code
_entity_poly.pdbx_strand_id
1 'polypeptide(L)'
;MTAHEQSESPKLTASMSAQQKNRVLNDHLRNTRKGGIISISLGIYMLGRTEVENILKRLGGPEGERSCETGSDHDSGEFLVNNRTIYWEINYYNKDFDDLSSDSTDPAKTTRFMTLLLDSEL
;
A
#
# COMPACT_ATOMS: atom_id res chain seq x y z
N MET A 1 5.36 -31.18 2.52
CA MET A 1 4.54 -30.87 1.34
C MET A 1 3.47 -29.89 1.78
N THR A 2 3.70 -28.60 1.59
CA THR A 2 2.71 -27.56 1.84
C THR A 2 2.41 -26.91 0.51
N ALA A 3 1.13 -26.91 0.16
CA ALA A 3 0.60 -26.44 -1.10
C ALA A 3 1.02 -24.99 -1.34
N HIS A 4 1.47 -24.69 -2.55
CA HIS A 4 1.54 -23.34 -3.08
C HIS A 4 0.11 -22.76 -3.07
N GLU A 5 -0.24 -21.96 -2.07
CA GLU A 5 -1.34 -21.01 -2.20
C GLU A 5 -0.92 -20.01 -3.28
N GLN A 6 -1.39 -20.26 -4.50
CA GLN A 6 -1.34 -19.25 -5.54
C GLN A 6 -2.08 -18.01 -5.01
N SER A 7 -1.31 -16.96 -4.76
CA SER A 7 -1.82 -15.66 -4.36
C SER A 7 -2.76 -15.16 -5.45
N GLU A 8 -4.07 -15.22 -5.22
CA GLU A 8 -5.05 -14.75 -6.19
C GLU A 8 -4.89 -13.23 -6.37
N SER A 9 -4.42 -12.82 -7.55
CA SER A 9 -4.38 -11.41 -7.93
C SER A 9 -5.80 -10.85 -8.03
N PRO A 10 -6.03 -9.57 -7.70
CA PRO A 10 -7.35 -8.96 -7.81
C PRO A 10 -7.89 -9.06 -9.24
N LYS A 11 -9.16 -9.43 -9.39
CA LYS A 11 -9.82 -9.47 -10.70
C LYS A 11 -10.22 -8.04 -11.10
N LEU A 12 -9.51 -7.48 -12.08
CA LEU A 12 -9.83 -6.20 -12.70
C LEU A 12 -10.81 -6.42 -13.86
N THR A 13 -11.79 -5.53 -14.02
CA THR A 13 -12.74 -5.59 -15.16
C THR A 13 -12.41 -4.53 -16.21
N ALA A 14 -12.81 -4.79 -17.46
CA ALA A 14 -12.58 -3.87 -18.57
C ALA A 14 -13.40 -2.56 -18.46
N SER A 15 -14.49 -2.56 -17.70
CA SER A 15 -15.35 -1.39 -17.48
C SER A 15 -14.82 -0.41 -16.43
N MET A 16 -13.81 -0.80 -15.65
CA MET A 16 -13.22 0.07 -14.64
C MET A 16 -12.33 1.15 -15.27
N SER A 17 -12.44 2.37 -14.73
CA SER A 17 -11.45 3.42 -15.00
C SER A 17 -10.07 3.03 -14.46
N ALA A 18 -9.01 3.68 -14.94
CA ALA A 18 -7.65 3.45 -14.44
C ALA A 18 -7.55 3.66 -12.92
N GLN A 19 -8.21 4.71 -12.43
CA GLN A 19 -8.27 5.03 -11.02
C GLN A 19 -8.98 3.94 -10.19
N GLN A 20 -10.09 3.39 -10.69
CA GLN A 20 -10.79 2.27 -10.03
C GLN A 20 -9.93 1.00 -9.99
N LYS A 21 -9.17 0.72 -11.06
CA LYS A 21 -8.22 -0.40 -11.08
C LYS A 21 -7.09 -0.19 -10.07
N ASN A 22 -6.53 1.01 -10.01
CA ASN A 22 -5.50 1.36 -9.04
C ASN A 22 -6.02 1.24 -7.61
N ARG A 23 -7.24 1.71 -7.33
CA ARG A 23 -7.91 1.50 -6.04
C ARG A 23 -7.95 0.03 -5.64
N VAL A 24 -8.43 -0.84 -6.53
CA VAL A 24 -8.49 -2.29 -6.25
C VAL A 24 -7.11 -2.88 -5.96
N LEU A 25 -6.08 -2.46 -6.70
CA LEU A 25 -4.71 -2.97 -6.53
C LEU A 25 -4.04 -2.40 -5.26
N ASN A 26 -4.26 -1.13 -4.94
CA ASN A 26 -3.77 -0.49 -3.71
C ASN A 26 -4.44 -1.09 -2.48
N ASP A 27 -5.76 -1.28 -2.51
CA ASP A 27 -6.50 -1.95 -1.45
C ASP A 27 -5.98 -3.37 -1.21
N HIS A 28 -5.65 -4.10 -2.29
CA HIS A 28 -5.03 -5.42 -2.15
C HIS A 28 -3.69 -5.34 -1.41
N LEU A 29 -2.81 -4.39 -1.76
CA LEU A 29 -1.53 -4.19 -1.07
C LEU A 29 -1.74 -3.81 0.41
N ARG A 30 -2.58 -2.81 0.70
CA ARG A 30 -2.83 -2.33 2.07
C ARG A 30 -3.42 -3.41 2.96
N ASN A 31 -4.38 -4.17 2.45
CA ASN A 31 -5.13 -5.15 3.24
C ASN A 31 -4.39 -6.47 3.42
N THR A 32 -3.66 -6.91 2.39
CA THR A 32 -3.05 -8.25 2.36
C THR A 32 -1.53 -8.26 2.48
N ARG A 33 -0.88 -7.11 2.25
CA ARG A 33 0.58 -6.95 2.14
C ARG A 33 1.19 -7.72 0.96
N LYS A 34 0.37 -8.03 -0.06
CA LYS A 34 0.78 -8.73 -1.29
C LYS A 34 0.62 -7.82 -2.50
N GLY A 35 1.31 -8.13 -3.59
CA GLY A 35 1.21 -7.39 -4.85
C GLY A 35 2.08 -6.13 -4.94
N GLY A 36 2.99 -5.93 -3.98
CA GLY A 36 3.90 -4.80 -3.95
C GLY A 36 4.99 -4.97 -2.88
N ILE A 37 5.76 -3.90 -2.67
CA ILE A 37 6.76 -3.78 -1.62
C ILE A 37 6.23 -2.86 -0.55
N ILE A 38 6.50 -3.20 0.71
CA ILE A 38 6.25 -2.32 1.86
C ILE A 38 7.60 -1.93 2.45
N SER A 39 7.88 -0.64 2.42
CA SER A 39 9.01 0.00 3.06
C SER A 39 8.53 0.75 4.30
N ILE A 40 9.32 0.69 5.37
CA ILE A 40 9.07 1.45 6.60
C ILE A 40 10.30 2.31 6.87
N SER A 41 10.07 3.55 7.33
CA SER A 41 11.15 4.43 7.77
C SER A 41 11.88 3.86 8.98
N LEU A 42 13.05 4.44 9.27
CA LEU A 42 13.79 4.12 10.48
C LEU A 42 12.97 4.46 11.74
N GLY A 43 12.25 5.59 11.74
CA GLY A 43 11.37 5.98 12.84
C GLY A 43 10.31 4.93 13.15
N ILE A 44 9.62 4.42 12.12
CA ILE A 44 8.63 3.34 12.25
C ILE A 44 9.28 2.04 12.74
N TYR A 45 10.42 1.67 12.17
CA TYR A 45 11.16 0.46 12.57
C TYR A 45 11.58 0.50 14.05
N MET A 46 12.03 1.65 14.55
CA MET A 46 12.46 1.85 15.94
C MET A 46 11.31 1.74 16.97
N LEU A 47 10.05 1.80 16.55
CA LEU A 47 8.91 1.53 17.44
C LEU A 47 8.82 0.07 17.89
N GLY A 48 9.54 -0.82 17.20
CA GLY A 48 9.58 -2.24 17.49
C GLY A 48 8.48 -3.03 16.79
N ARG A 49 8.74 -4.34 16.65
CA ARG A 49 7.93 -5.24 15.81
C ARG A 49 6.43 -5.22 16.12
N THR A 50 6.05 -5.24 17.40
CA THR A 50 4.64 -5.24 17.81
C THR A 50 3.91 -4.00 17.33
N GLU A 51 4.57 -2.84 17.38
CA GLU A 51 3.95 -1.59 16.94
C GLU A 51 3.89 -1.49 15.42
N VAL A 52 4.93 -1.97 14.71
CA VAL A 52 4.90 -2.10 13.24
C VAL A 52 3.73 -3.00 12.80
N GLU A 53 3.53 -4.14 13.46
CA GLU A 53 2.41 -5.04 13.17
C GLU A 53 1.04 -4.37 13.46
N ASN A 54 0.93 -3.60 14.53
CA ASN A 54 -0.26 -2.81 14.87
C ASN A 54 -0.55 -1.73 13.79
N ILE A 55 0.46 -1.00 13.34
CA ILE A 55 0.34 0.01 12.27
C ILE A 55 -0.16 -0.66 10.98
N LEU A 56 0.50 -1.73 10.54
CA LEU A 56 0.11 -2.45 9.31
C LEU A 56 -1.30 -3.05 9.41
N LYS A 57 -1.72 -3.49 10.61
CA LYS A 57 -3.08 -4.00 10.83
C LYS A 57 -4.13 -2.89 10.69
N ARG A 58 -3.86 -1.69 11.23
CA ARG A 58 -4.75 -0.53 11.13
C ARG A 58 -4.80 0.06 9.72
N LEU A 59 -3.68 0.06 9.01
CA LEU A 59 -3.59 0.45 7.61
C LEU A 59 -4.52 -0.41 6.72
N GLY A 60 -4.53 -1.73 6.91
CA GLY A 60 -5.44 -2.63 6.19
C GLY A 60 -6.88 -2.68 6.75
N GLY A 61 -7.24 -1.73 7.62
CA GLY A 61 -8.51 -1.71 8.35
C GLY A 61 -9.27 -0.39 8.18
N PRO A 62 -10.29 -0.15 9.04
CA PRO A 62 -11.12 1.04 8.94
C PRO A 62 -10.37 2.37 9.11
N GLU A 63 -9.25 2.40 9.81
CA GLU A 63 -8.40 3.60 9.92
C GLU A 63 -7.75 3.95 8.59
N GLY A 64 -7.08 3.00 7.92
CA GLY A 64 -6.49 3.25 6.62
C GLY A 64 -7.52 3.51 5.51
N GLU A 65 -8.71 2.92 5.57
CA GLU A 65 -9.79 3.26 4.63
C GLU A 65 -10.26 4.70 4.80
N ARG A 66 -10.44 5.15 6.04
CA ARG A 66 -10.88 6.53 6.33
C ARG A 66 -9.81 7.59 6.08
N SER A 67 -8.53 7.19 5.98
CA SER A 67 -7.45 8.12 5.65
C SER A 67 -7.39 8.49 4.17
N CYS A 68 -8.10 7.77 3.30
CA CYS A 68 -8.08 8.00 1.85
C CYS A 68 -9.07 9.10 1.47
N GLU A 69 -8.70 9.93 0.49
CA GLU A 69 -9.65 10.88 -0.11
C GLU A 69 -10.83 10.15 -0.79
N THR A 70 -12.02 10.73 -0.68
CA THR A 70 -13.23 10.13 -1.27
C THR A 70 -13.11 10.08 -2.79
N GLY A 71 -13.14 8.86 -3.32
CA GLY A 71 -13.06 8.66 -4.76
C GLY A 71 -11.67 8.96 -5.31
N SER A 72 -10.60 8.70 -4.55
CA SER A 72 -9.23 8.56 -5.06
C SER A 72 -8.93 7.11 -5.44
N ASP A 73 -7.69 6.82 -5.81
CA ASP A 73 -7.18 5.46 -6.00
C ASP A 73 -6.52 4.86 -4.75
N HIS A 74 -6.66 5.51 -3.59
CA HIS A 74 -6.13 5.03 -2.30
C HIS A 74 -4.61 4.82 -2.30
N ASP A 75 -3.88 5.74 -2.93
CA ASP A 75 -2.43 5.72 -2.98
C ASP A 75 -1.77 6.42 -1.80
N SER A 76 -2.51 7.17 -0.97
CA SER A 76 -1.93 7.95 0.12
C SER A 76 -2.92 8.22 1.25
N GLY A 77 -2.37 8.56 2.41
CA GLY A 77 -3.14 9.06 3.54
C GLY A 77 -2.34 9.13 4.82
N GLU A 78 -3.02 9.52 5.89
CA GLU A 78 -2.46 9.56 7.24
C GLU A 78 -3.46 9.10 8.30
N PHE A 79 -2.97 8.46 9.35
CA PHE A 79 -3.81 8.08 10.48
C PHE A 79 -3.01 8.02 11.78
N LEU A 80 -3.72 8.08 12.91
CA LEU A 80 -3.12 8.08 14.25
C LEU A 80 -2.96 6.66 14.81
N VAL A 81 -1.77 6.37 15.35
CA VAL A 81 -1.48 5.18 16.15
C VAL A 81 -0.73 5.61 17.40
N ASN A 82 -1.31 5.36 18.59
CA ASN A 82 -0.70 5.70 19.89
C ASN A 82 -0.16 7.15 19.94
N ASN A 83 -0.99 8.10 19.52
CA ASN A 83 -0.70 9.54 19.43
C ASN A 83 0.46 9.92 18.47
N ARG A 84 0.81 9.04 17.53
CA ARG A 84 1.73 9.34 16.43
C ARG A 84 0.97 9.37 15.13
N THR A 85 1.20 10.39 14.32
CA THR A 85 0.73 10.43 12.94
C THR A 85 1.61 9.54 12.09
N ILE A 86 0.99 8.57 11.44
CA ILE A 86 1.62 7.69 10.45
C ILE A 86 1.19 8.19 9.08
N TYR A 87 2.15 8.65 8.28
CA TYR A 87 1.93 8.95 6.88
C TYR A 87 2.24 7.70 6.05
N TRP A 88 1.47 7.50 4.99
CA TRP A 88 1.74 6.45 4.02
C TRP A 88 1.43 6.91 2.59
N GLU A 89 2.20 6.40 1.65
CA GLU A 89 1.98 6.60 0.22
C GLU A 89 2.37 5.33 -0.56
N ILE A 90 1.85 5.19 -1.79
CA ILE A 90 2.13 4.13 -2.74
C ILE A 90 2.58 4.77 -4.04
N ASN A 91 3.85 4.58 -4.38
CA ASN A 91 4.38 5.00 -5.67
C ASN A 91 4.36 3.84 -6.67
N TYR A 92 4.31 4.18 -7.97
CA TYR A 92 4.16 3.23 -9.07
C TYR A 92 5.43 3.20 -9.91
N TYR A 93 6.40 2.37 -9.53
CA TYR A 93 7.64 2.22 -10.29
C TYR A 93 7.49 1.14 -11.36
N ASN A 94 8.33 1.20 -12.39
CA ASN A 94 8.51 0.06 -13.29
C ASN A 94 9.18 -1.13 -12.56
N LYS A 95 9.43 -2.24 -13.26
CA LYS A 95 10.03 -3.43 -12.65
C LYS A 95 11.51 -3.28 -12.29
N ASP A 96 12.21 -2.34 -12.93
CA ASP A 96 13.64 -2.11 -12.75
C ASP A 96 13.94 -1.04 -11.69
N PHE A 97 12.92 -0.35 -11.17
CA PHE A 97 13.01 0.72 -10.17
C PHE A 97 13.84 1.93 -10.60
N ASP A 98 13.96 2.20 -11.89
CA ASP A 98 14.69 3.35 -12.43
C ASP A 98 13.78 4.48 -12.96
N ASP A 99 12.48 4.21 -13.12
CA ASP A 99 11.48 5.19 -13.53
C ASP A 99 10.06 4.81 -13.03
N LEU A 100 9.11 5.70 -13.22
CA LEU A 100 7.68 5.42 -13.03
C LEU A 100 7.20 4.37 -14.03
N SER A 101 6.20 3.58 -13.61
CA SER A 101 5.57 2.60 -14.49
C SER A 101 4.87 3.27 -15.66
N SER A 102 5.05 2.72 -16.86
CA SER A 102 4.33 3.13 -18.06
C SER A 102 2.82 2.86 -18.00
N ASP A 103 2.39 1.95 -17.12
CA ASP A 103 0.97 1.59 -16.92
C ASP A 103 0.76 1.11 -15.49
N SER A 104 0.36 2.02 -14.60
CA SER A 104 0.10 1.74 -13.18
C SER A 104 -0.96 0.65 -12.98
N THR A 105 -1.87 0.46 -13.93
CA THR A 105 -2.98 -0.51 -13.82
C THR A 105 -2.57 -1.95 -14.15
N ASP A 106 -1.37 -2.15 -14.70
CA ASP A 106 -0.84 -3.47 -15.07
C ASP A 106 0.21 -3.95 -14.03
N PRO A 107 -0.13 -4.95 -13.19
CA PRO A 107 0.80 -5.50 -12.20
C PRO A 107 2.02 -6.20 -12.82
N ALA A 108 1.99 -6.57 -14.11
CA ALA A 108 3.16 -7.13 -14.80
C ALA A 108 4.19 -6.05 -15.16
N LYS A 109 3.78 -4.79 -15.27
CA LYS A 109 4.67 -3.64 -15.56
C LYS A 109 4.98 -2.79 -14.33
N THR A 110 4.10 -2.80 -13.34
CA THR A 110 4.20 -1.93 -12.16
C THR A 110 4.67 -2.68 -10.94
N THR A 111 5.60 -2.09 -10.19
CA THR A 111 5.82 -2.41 -8.79
C THR A 111 5.22 -1.31 -7.94
N ARG A 112 4.21 -1.67 -7.12
CA ARG A 112 3.64 -0.77 -6.11
C ARG A 112 4.56 -0.75 -4.92
N PHE A 113 5.13 0.42 -4.61
CA PHE A 113 6.04 0.60 -3.49
C PHE A 113 5.37 1.47 -2.46
N MET A 114 4.95 0.85 -1.36
CA MET A 114 4.32 1.56 -0.26
C MET A 114 5.36 1.97 0.77
N THR A 115 5.36 3.24 1.15
CA THR A 115 6.22 3.78 2.22
C THR A 115 5.35 4.11 3.42
N LEU A 116 5.78 3.71 4.62
CA LEU A 116 5.24 4.23 5.88
C LEU A 116 6.32 5.01 6.62
N LEU A 117 5.97 6.19 7.12
CA LEU A 117 6.86 7.03 7.91
C LEU A 117 6.11 7.77 9.02
N LEU A 118 6.85 8.25 10.01
CA LEU A 118 6.32 9.16 11.02
C LEU A 118 6.22 10.57 10.44
N ASP A 119 5.24 11.35 10.91
CA ASP A 119 5.12 12.78 10.59
C ASP A 119 6.40 13.59 10.89
N SER A 120 7.17 13.20 11.89
CA SER A 120 8.48 13.81 12.18
C SER A 120 9.56 13.60 11.10
N GLU A 121 9.28 12.76 10.09
CA GLU A 121 10.19 12.39 9.00
C GLU A 121 9.73 12.94 7.63
N LEU A 122 8.62 13.69 7.59
CA LEU A 122 8.13 14.37 6.39
C LEU A 122 8.97 15.61 6.03
#